data_AF-A0A2I1BX33-F1
#
_entry.id   AF-A0A2I1BX33-F1
#
_cell.length_a   1.000
_cell.length_b   1.000
_cell.length_c   1.000
_cell.angle_alpha   90.00
_cell.angle_beta   90.00
_cell.angle_gamma   90.00
#
_symmetry.space_group_name_H-M   'P 1'
#
loop_
_entity.id
_entity.type
_entity.pdbx_description
1 polymer ?
#
loop_
_entity_poly.entity_id
_entity_poly.type
_entity_poly.pdbx_seq_one_letter_code
_entity_poly.pdbx_strand_id
1 'polypeptide(L)'
;MEDSIPVADLQHQAGSLAAIAFHNIEHCTQKISSAIRGYYHLPHTVDEHNNSDEPRDGTKYTKAFIKGRKVAVKVANLINHGKSTHPVPLRVSGSGLVGGSPCEGHARLIEGITWFEKTQFNHKSLRPERNHPTATHYLHFSTPLAQIIPGAEGRTQPMDLVQDITVISGMCLWASRIIQSSMPRGQRLDISRLQSAKVTLYEVEYLARAVPVIADLAAALSANNQYQPTPLRIRLDIPSFHYYHSLEERLRDGCCTFPEALQWMHAVEKRHHQLSRVFCRLVDHELSRRWGGTPHCRSLDIQVSPLADLVCQLICDSLANSVLPGVDDILRVLETEGATWARFYALVPKNERVTDFRELSYLFYVYQVLRPALEETQYAVESGNGDAATKLLISVDDAFERRIYSRSQKLLKKLRASLPASAAAPHLLEVYLCRRIFINSNETGSNLYLDDPSPEPFLLRLCQGLAAEGTQKQQLVRAQDQDRHQWRPETVKLDAFDVVEGLYGSYLAEVLKDLFAEVGLGA
;
A
#
# COMPACT_ATOMS: atom_id res chain seq x y z
N MET A 1 -14.63 15.74 -18.54
CA MET A 1 -13.36 14.99 -18.62
C MET A 1 -13.68 13.58 -18.20
N GLU A 2 -13.47 12.61 -19.07
CA GLU A 2 -13.68 11.19 -18.73
C GLU A 2 -12.79 10.83 -17.53
N ASP A 3 -13.35 10.09 -16.57
CA ASP A 3 -12.71 9.63 -15.33
C ASP A 3 -11.64 8.55 -15.61
N SER A 4 -10.68 8.84 -16.48
CA SER A 4 -9.65 7.89 -16.86
C SER A 4 -8.49 7.93 -15.87
N ILE A 5 -8.12 6.76 -15.35
CA ILE A 5 -6.96 6.62 -14.47
C ILE A 5 -5.74 6.26 -15.34
N PRO A 6 -4.71 7.12 -15.41
CA PRO A 6 -3.50 6.83 -16.17
C PRO A 6 -2.70 5.72 -15.48
N VAL A 7 -2.03 4.92 -16.28
CA VAL A 7 -1.09 3.88 -15.86
C VAL A 7 0.15 3.92 -16.76
N ALA A 8 1.22 3.23 -16.37
CA ALA A 8 2.44 3.16 -17.14
C ALA A 8 2.98 1.74 -17.29
N ASP A 9 3.59 1.43 -18.42
CA ASP A 9 4.42 0.24 -18.64
C ASP A 9 5.90 0.65 -18.61
N LEU A 10 6.63 0.10 -17.64
CA LEU A 10 8.06 0.28 -17.44
C LEU A 10 8.79 -0.93 -18.02
N GLN A 11 9.50 -0.71 -19.12
CA GLN A 11 10.27 -1.73 -19.82
C GLN A 11 11.74 -1.61 -19.46
N HIS A 12 12.29 -2.69 -18.93
CA HIS A 12 13.69 -2.76 -18.53
C HIS A 12 14.38 -3.90 -19.30
N GLN A 13 15.38 -3.55 -20.11
CA GLN A 13 16.26 -4.50 -20.78
C GLN A 13 17.69 -4.35 -20.25
N ALA A 14 18.34 -5.47 -19.96
CA ALA A 14 19.70 -5.48 -19.41
C ALA A 14 20.65 -4.65 -20.28
N GLY A 15 21.40 -3.74 -19.65
CA GLY A 15 22.38 -2.88 -20.34
C GLY A 15 21.80 -1.66 -21.06
N SER A 16 20.53 -1.33 -20.85
CA SER A 16 19.90 -0.11 -21.40
C SER A 16 19.15 0.68 -20.32
N LEU A 17 18.96 1.98 -20.55
CA LEU A 17 18.08 2.79 -19.70
C LEU A 17 16.65 2.25 -19.78
N ALA A 18 15.99 2.18 -18.62
CA ALA A 18 14.60 1.78 -18.57
C ALA A 18 13.73 2.78 -19.35
N ALA A 19 12.72 2.26 -20.03
CA ALA A 19 11.81 3.06 -20.82
C ALA A 19 10.40 2.99 -20.24
N ILE A 20 9.69 4.11 -20.20
CA ILE A 20 8.34 4.19 -19.65
C ILE A 20 7.35 4.68 -20.71
N ALA A 21 6.22 3.99 -20.84
CA ALA A 21 5.12 4.39 -21.70
C ALA A 21 3.86 4.61 -20.86
N PHE A 22 3.19 5.75 -21.06
CA PHE A 22 1.92 6.06 -20.37
C PHE A 22 0.73 5.57 -21.19
N HIS A 23 -0.27 5.06 -20.49
CA HIS A 23 -1.48 4.47 -21.03
C HIS A 23 -2.69 4.97 -20.27
N ASN A 24 -3.82 5.03 -20.96
CA ASN A 24 -5.11 5.23 -20.32
C ASN A 24 -5.73 3.85 -20.10
N ILE A 25 -5.94 3.47 -18.84
CA ILE A 25 -6.38 2.09 -18.56
C ILE A 25 -7.74 1.76 -19.16
N GLU A 26 -8.62 2.74 -19.35
CA GLU A 26 -9.97 2.50 -19.89
C GLU A 26 -9.97 2.42 -21.41
N HIS A 27 -9.04 3.11 -22.09
CA HIS A 27 -8.93 3.11 -23.56
C HIS A 27 -7.97 2.03 -24.08
N CYS A 28 -6.91 1.70 -23.34
CA CYS A 28 -5.88 0.77 -23.77
C CYS A 28 -6.19 -0.72 -23.50
N THR A 29 -7.27 -1.03 -22.78
CA THR A 29 -7.70 -2.41 -22.46
C THR A 29 -8.98 -2.85 -23.18
N GLN A 30 -9.63 -1.98 -23.96
CA GLN A 30 -10.92 -2.27 -24.61
C GLN A 30 -10.82 -3.25 -25.80
N LYS A 31 -9.62 -3.59 -26.27
CA LYS A 31 -9.41 -4.59 -27.33
C LYS A 31 -8.85 -5.89 -26.75
N ILE A 32 -9.15 -7.02 -27.40
CA ILE A 32 -8.67 -8.38 -27.07
C ILE A 32 -7.14 -8.45 -26.86
N SER A 33 -6.41 -7.47 -27.40
CA SER A 33 -5.03 -7.13 -27.04
C SER A 33 -4.99 -5.91 -26.09
N SER A 34 -5.01 -6.12 -24.78
CA SER A 34 -4.60 -5.07 -23.84
C SER A 34 -3.15 -4.67 -24.13
N ALA A 35 -2.86 -3.36 -24.15
CA ALA A 35 -1.47 -2.88 -24.25
C ALA A 35 -0.60 -3.31 -23.05
N ILE A 36 -1.25 -3.62 -21.91
CA ILE A 36 -0.61 -4.15 -20.70
C ILE A 36 -1.08 -5.59 -20.52
N ARG A 37 -0.20 -6.55 -20.82
CA ARG A 37 -0.52 -7.98 -20.71
C ARG A 37 -0.91 -8.33 -19.26
N GLY A 38 -1.93 -9.17 -19.11
CA GLY A 38 -2.35 -9.68 -17.82
C GLY A 38 -3.34 -8.82 -17.01
N TYR A 39 -3.85 -7.69 -17.51
CA TYR A 39 -5.02 -7.00 -16.94
C TYR A 39 -6.08 -6.72 -18.00
N TYR A 40 -7.34 -6.95 -17.64
CA TYR A 40 -8.52 -6.73 -18.45
C TYR A 40 -9.47 -5.80 -17.72
N HIS A 41 -9.95 -4.76 -18.40
CA HIS A 41 -11.03 -3.93 -17.89
C HIS A 41 -12.37 -4.62 -18.18
N LEU A 42 -13.16 -4.85 -17.14
CA LEU A 42 -14.54 -5.32 -17.26
C LEU A 42 -15.46 -4.10 -17.16
N PRO A 43 -16.16 -3.71 -18.25
CA PRO A 43 -17.09 -2.60 -18.23
C PRO A 43 -18.37 -2.94 -17.45
N HIS A 44 -19.15 -1.90 -17.13
CA HIS A 44 -20.35 -1.92 -16.28
C HIS A 44 -21.46 -2.89 -16.71
N THR A 45 -21.41 -3.44 -17.93
CA THR A 45 -22.46 -4.27 -18.55
C THR A 45 -21.94 -5.66 -18.89
N VAL A 46 -21.81 -6.53 -17.89
CA VAL A 46 -21.89 -7.98 -18.15
C VAL A 46 -23.31 -8.37 -17.74
N ASP A 47 -24.21 -8.38 -18.71
CA ASP A 47 -25.54 -8.97 -18.52
C ASP A 47 -25.37 -10.40 -18.01
N GLU A 48 -25.97 -10.70 -16.86
CA GLU A 48 -25.97 -12.04 -16.25
C GLU A 48 -26.69 -13.10 -17.13
N HIS A 49 -27.13 -12.75 -18.35
CA HIS A 49 -28.03 -13.55 -19.20
C HIS A 49 -27.58 -13.77 -20.66
N ASN A 50 -26.36 -13.39 -21.06
CA ASN A 50 -25.91 -13.69 -22.43
C ASN A 50 -25.33 -15.10 -22.55
N ASN A 51 -26.19 -16.06 -22.93
CA ASN A 51 -25.84 -17.35 -23.50
C ASN A 51 -25.29 -17.15 -24.92
N SER A 52 -24.01 -16.79 -25.06
CA SER A 52 -23.30 -16.88 -26.34
C SER A 52 -22.27 -17.99 -26.28
N ASP A 53 -22.43 -19.00 -27.14
CA ASP A 53 -21.63 -20.24 -27.27
C ASP A 53 -20.18 -20.04 -27.78
N GLU A 54 -19.53 -18.93 -27.46
CA GLU A 54 -18.07 -18.79 -27.65
C GLU A 54 -17.36 -18.82 -26.29
N PRO A 55 -16.30 -19.63 -26.13
CA PRO A 55 -15.55 -19.69 -24.88
C PRO A 55 -14.71 -18.41 -24.75
N ARG A 56 -15.34 -17.34 -24.27
CA ARG A 56 -14.65 -16.09 -23.92
C ARG A 56 -13.86 -16.30 -22.63
N ASP A 57 -12.57 -15.99 -22.65
CA ASP A 57 -11.68 -15.89 -21.48
C ASP A 57 -12.29 -15.09 -20.30
N GLY A 58 -13.28 -14.22 -20.58
CA GLY A 58 -14.04 -13.47 -19.58
C GLY A 58 -14.79 -14.33 -18.55
N THR A 59 -15.21 -15.56 -18.90
CA THR A 59 -15.92 -16.47 -17.98
C THR A 59 -15.07 -16.92 -16.79
N LYS A 60 -13.73 -17.01 -16.97
CA LYS A 60 -12.77 -17.39 -15.92
C LYS A 60 -12.74 -16.38 -14.76
N TYR A 61 -13.03 -15.12 -15.05
CA TYR A 61 -12.84 -14.00 -14.13
C TYR A 61 -14.16 -13.51 -13.51
N THR A 62 -15.31 -13.87 -14.08
CA THR A 62 -16.64 -13.42 -13.64
C THR A 62 -16.95 -13.77 -12.19
N LYS A 63 -16.63 -14.99 -11.74
CA LYS A 63 -16.92 -15.43 -10.36
C LYS A 63 -16.14 -14.63 -9.31
N ALA A 64 -14.85 -14.40 -9.57
CA ALA A 64 -13.99 -13.60 -8.70
C ALA A 64 -14.46 -12.14 -8.66
N PHE A 65 -14.81 -11.58 -9.82
CA PHE A 65 -15.39 -10.25 -9.95
C PHE A 65 -16.69 -10.08 -9.14
N ILE A 66 -17.67 -10.98 -9.32
CA ILE A 66 -18.95 -10.90 -8.59
C ILE A 66 -18.73 -11.00 -7.08
N LYS A 67 -17.89 -11.94 -6.61
CA LYS A 67 -17.57 -12.08 -5.19
C LYS A 67 -16.93 -10.81 -4.65
N GLY A 68 -16.03 -10.23 -5.44
CA GLY A 68 -15.33 -9.02 -5.13
C GLY A 68 -16.22 -7.80 -4.99
N ARG A 69 -16.99 -7.53 -6.03
CA ARG A 69 -18.01 -6.49 -6.06
C ARG A 69 -18.96 -6.56 -4.87
N LYS A 70 -19.40 -7.77 -4.49
CA LYS A 70 -20.25 -7.97 -3.30
C LYS A 70 -19.57 -7.47 -2.03
N VAL A 71 -18.26 -7.67 -1.86
CA VAL A 71 -17.50 -7.13 -0.72
C VAL A 71 -17.41 -5.61 -0.82
N ALA A 72 -17.04 -5.07 -1.98
CA ALA A 72 -16.89 -3.63 -2.18
C ALA A 72 -18.20 -2.85 -1.90
N VAL A 73 -19.34 -3.34 -2.43
CA VAL A 73 -20.66 -2.76 -2.17
C VAL A 73 -21.03 -2.84 -0.69
N LYS A 74 -20.72 -3.96 -0.03
CA LYS A 74 -20.93 -4.13 1.41
C LYS A 74 -20.12 -3.13 2.23
N VAL A 75 -18.85 -2.91 1.89
CA VAL A 75 -17.98 -1.92 2.55
C VAL A 75 -18.48 -0.50 2.27
N ALA A 76 -18.89 -0.19 1.04
CA ALA A 76 -19.49 1.10 0.71
C ALA A 76 -20.75 1.38 1.54
N ASN A 77 -21.65 0.41 1.66
CA ASN A 77 -22.84 0.52 2.48
C ASN A 77 -22.52 0.65 3.97
N LEU A 78 -21.45 -0.01 4.43
CA LEU A 78 -20.96 0.12 5.80
C LEU A 78 -20.47 1.55 6.06
N ILE A 79 -19.57 2.07 5.20
CA ILE A 79 -19.04 3.44 5.35
C ILE A 79 -20.15 4.48 5.22
N ASN A 80 -21.11 4.30 4.32
CA ASN A 80 -22.20 5.24 4.08
C ASN A 80 -23.39 5.10 5.07
N HIS A 81 -23.31 4.24 6.08
CA HIS A 81 -24.49 3.77 6.84
C HIS A 81 -25.39 4.90 7.39
N GLY A 82 -26.71 4.66 7.35
CA GLY A 82 -27.71 5.44 8.10
C GLY A 82 -28.22 6.74 7.46
N LYS A 83 -27.72 7.19 6.29
CA LYS A 83 -28.11 8.50 5.72
C LYS A 83 -28.44 8.43 4.23
N SER A 84 -29.59 9.00 3.85
CA SER A 84 -29.93 9.29 2.45
C SER A 84 -29.00 10.33 1.81
N THR A 85 -28.29 11.11 2.64
CA THR A 85 -27.33 12.14 2.25
C THR A 85 -26.04 12.04 3.09
N HIS A 86 -25.18 11.06 2.79
CA HIS A 86 -23.83 11.00 3.39
C HIS A 86 -22.96 12.15 2.83
N PRO A 87 -22.13 12.86 3.64
CA PRO A 87 -21.35 13.98 3.13
C PRO A 87 -20.29 13.58 2.10
N VAL A 88 -19.57 12.48 2.34
CA VAL A 88 -18.58 11.96 1.40
C VAL A 88 -18.98 10.54 0.99
N PRO A 89 -20.01 10.36 0.15
CA PRO A 89 -20.49 9.02 -0.16
C PRO A 89 -19.45 8.26 -0.97
N LEU A 90 -19.16 7.04 -0.53
CA LEU A 90 -18.34 6.08 -1.26
C LEU A 90 -19.23 5.33 -2.25
N ARG A 91 -18.89 5.37 -3.55
CA ARG A 91 -19.61 4.66 -4.60
C ARG A 91 -18.70 3.66 -5.29
N VAL A 92 -19.20 2.46 -5.51
CA VAL A 92 -18.51 1.43 -6.29
C VAL A 92 -19.21 1.35 -7.63
N SER A 93 -18.53 1.79 -8.70
CA SER A 93 -19.06 1.65 -10.05
C SER A 93 -18.92 0.20 -10.49
N GLY A 94 -19.87 -0.32 -11.25
CA GLY A 94 -19.87 -1.72 -11.68
C GLY A 94 -18.78 -2.12 -12.68
N SER A 95 -17.72 -1.33 -12.81
CA SER A 95 -16.56 -1.57 -13.66
C SER A 95 -15.32 -1.82 -12.80
N GLY A 96 -14.46 -2.72 -13.26
CA GLY A 96 -13.27 -3.09 -12.52
C GLY A 96 -12.15 -3.60 -13.42
N LEU A 97 -10.97 -3.68 -12.85
CA LEU A 97 -9.81 -4.31 -13.46
C LEU A 97 -9.73 -5.73 -12.93
N VAL A 98 -9.57 -6.69 -13.82
CA VAL A 98 -9.29 -8.07 -13.44
C VAL A 98 -8.04 -8.55 -14.15
N GLY A 99 -7.07 -9.03 -13.39
CA GLY A 99 -5.79 -9.41 -13.95
C GLY A 99 -4.91 -10.24 -13.02
N GLY A 100 -3.87 -10.83 -13.61
CA GLY A 100 -2.81 -11.60 -12.96
C GLY A 100 -2.53 -12.94 -13.66
N SER A 101 -1.27 -13.20 -13.98
CA SER A 101 -0.73 -14.57 -13.95
C SER A 101 -0.55 -14.99 -12.48
N PRO A 102 -0.60 -16.29 -12.15
CA PRO A 102 -0.41 -16.77 -10.77
C PRO A 102 0.89 -16.19 -10.22
N CYS A 103 0.81 -15.48 -9.09
CA CYS A 103 2.00 -15.13 -8.34
C CYS A 103 2.63 -16.45 -7.85
N GLU A 104 3.67 -16.94 -8.50
CA GLU A 104 4.48 -18.04 -7.97
C GLU A 104 5.61 -17.47 -7.10
N GLY A 105 5.58 -17.91 -5.84
CA GLY A 105 6.40 -17.43 -4.74
C GLY A 105 5.71 -17.78 -3.42
N HIS A 106 5.57 -19.09 -3.15
CA HIS A 106 5.06 -19.72 -1.92
C HIS A 106 3.71 -19.29 -1.30
N ALA A 107 2.94 -18.35 -1.86
CA ALA A 107 1.58 -18.05 -1.42
C ALA A 107 0.53 -18.88 -2.19
N ARG A 108 0.51 -20.21 -1.97
CA ARG A 108 -0.59 -21.06 -2.47
C ARG A 108 -1.88 -20.77 -1.68
N LEU A 109 -2.98 -20.67 -2.45
CA LEU A 109 -4.39 -20.82 -2.04
C LEU A 109 -5.08 -19.59 -1.41
N ILE A 110 -5.45 -18.61 -2.24
CA ILE A 110 -6.78 -18.50 -2.88
C ILE A 110 -6.64 -17.49 -4.05
N GLU A 111 -6.64 -18.06 -5.26
CA GLU A 111 -6.87 -17.46 -6.59
C GLU A 111 -6.00 -16.25 -6.97
N GLY A 112 -4.95 -16.50 -7.78
CA GLY A 112 -4.09 -15.49 -8.43
C GLY A 112 -4.78 -14.60 -9.46
N ILE A 113 -6.05 -14.26 -9.21
CA ILE A 113 -6.85 -13.29 -9.94
C ILE A 113 -7.00 -12.10 -8.99
N THR A 114 -6.29 -11.01 -9.29
CA THR A 114 -6.50 -9.73 -8.62
C THR A 114 -7.64 -9.00 -9.31
N TRP A 115 -8.66 -8.59 -8.55
CA TRP A 115 -9.73 -7.72 -9.04
C TRP A 115 -9.70 -6.41 -8.27
N PHE A 116 -9.95 -5.30 -8.95
CA PHE A 116 -10.04 -3.97 -8.35
C PHE A 116 -11.29 -3.26 -8.88
N GLU A 117 -12.14 -2.77 -8.00
CA GLU A 117 -13.35 -2.04 -8.40
C GLU A 117 -13.05 -0.55 -8.45
N LYS A 118 -13.57 0.10 -9.49
CA LYS A 118 -13.54 1.55 -9.58
C LYS A 118 -14.42 2.12 -8.47
N THR A 119 -13.76 2.79 -7.53
CA THR A 119 -14.31 3.33 -6.29
C THR A 119 -14.19 4.83 -6.30
N GLN A 120 -15.30 5.52 -6.01
CA GLN A 120 -15.42 6.97 -6.08
C GLN A 120 -15.76 7.56 -4.72
N PHE A 121 -15.01 8.59 -4.33
CA PHE A 121 -15.25 9.40 -3.13
C PHE A 121 -15.74 10.78 -3.57
N ASN A 122 -16.98 11.11 -3.23
CA ASN A 122 -17.61 12.36 -3.66
C ASN A 122 -17.51 13.42 -2.56
N HIS A 123 -16.55 14.33 -2.68
CA HIS A 123 -16.31 15.38 -1.68
C HIS A 123 -17.19 16.63 -1.84
N LYS A 124 -18.17 16.64 -2.76
CA LYS A 124 -18.94 17.85 -3.12
C LYS A 124 -19.64 18.51 -1.93
N SER A 125 -20.10 17.75 -0.95
CA SER A 125 -20.81 18.32 0.20
C SER A 125 -19.90 19.04 1.19
N LEU A 126 -18.60 18.72 1.21
CA LEU A 126 -17.64 19.39 2.10
C LEU A 126 -17.36 20.82 1.65
N ARG A 127 -17.59 21.13 0.36
CA ARG A 127 -17.42 22.46 -0.23
C ARG A 127 -18.36 22.68 -1.43
N PRO A 128 -19.57 23.21 -1.22
CA PRO A 128 -20.53 23.48 -2.29
C PRO A 128 -20.05 24.53 -3.31
N GLU A 129 -19.13 25.43 -2.90
CA GLU A 129 -18.72 26.60 -3.67
C GLU A 129 -17.60 26.35 -4.69
N ARG A 130 -16.96 25.16 -4.65
CA ARG A 130 -15.92 24.77 -5.62
C ARG A 130 -16.28 23.42 -6.21
N ASN A 131 -16.21 23.29 -7.54
CA ASN A 131 -16.32 22.00 -8.23
C ASN A 131 -15.17 21.07 -7.80
N HIS A 132 -15.29 20.43 -6.64
CA HIS A 132 -14.28 19.50 -6.17
C HIS A 132 -14.35 18.21 -6.99
N PRO A 133 -13.20 17.66 -7.40
CA PRO A 133 -13.14 16.44 -8.17
C PRO A 133 -13.59 15.27 -7.28
N THR A 134 -14.49 14.45 -7.82
CA THR A 134 -14.69 13.08 -7.33
C THR A 134 -13.34 12.38 -7.39
N ALA A 135 -12.83 11.92 -6.24
CA ALA A 135 -11.60 11.12 -6.24
C ALA A 135 -11.97 9.70 -6.67
N THR A 136 -11.24 9.15 -7.64
CA THR A 136 -11.51 7.83 -8.20
C THR A 136 -10.27 6.95 -8.08
N HIS A 137 -10.45 5.76 -7.54
CA HIS A 137 -9.40 4.78 -7.28
C HIS A 137 -9.85 3.38 -7.71
N TYR A 138 -8.92 2.53 -8.12
CA TYR A 138 -9.17 1.10 -8.29
C TYR A 138 -8.75 0.37 -7.00
N LEU A 139 -9.73 -0.12 -6.24
CA LEU A 139 -9.53 -0.70 -4.91
C LEU A 139 -10.05 -2.13 -4.83
N HIS A 140 -9.31 -2.99 -4.14
CA HIS A 140 -9.72 -4.34 -3.80
C HIS A 140 -10.04 -4.40 -2.30
N PHE A 141 -11.28 -4.71 -1.95
CA PHE A 141 -11.68 -4.89 -0.56
C PHE A 141 -11.66 -6.37 -0.20
N SER A 142 -10.99 -6.71 0.90
CA SER A 142 -10.91 -8.06 1.43
C SER A 142 -11.22 -8.05 2.92
N THR A 143 -12.02 -9.01 3.34
CA THR A 143 -12.32 -9.27 4.74
C THR A 143 -12.80 -10.72 4.84
N PRO A 144 -12.56 -11.42 5.97
CA PRO A 144 -13.28 -12.64 6.28
C PRO A 144 -14.79 -12.32 6.32
N LEU A 145 -15.42 -12.57 5.16
CA LEU A 145 -16.76 -12.20 4.69
C LEU A 145 -17.95 -12.49 5.63
N ALA A 146 -17.71 -13.07 6.80
CA ALA A 146 -18.72 -13.48 7.77
C ALA A 146 -18.67 -12.72 9.11
N GLN A 147 -17.61 -11.94 9.39
CA GLN A 147 -17.39 -11.40 10.74
C GLN A 147 -17.53 -9.88 10.89
N ILE A 148 -17.42 -9.12 9.80
CA ILE A 148 -17.61 -7.65 9.84
C ILE A 148 -18.97 -7.25 9.22
N ILE A 149 -19.50 -8.03 8.27
CA ILE A 149 -20.60 -7.60 7.38
C ILE A 149 -21.49 -8.82 7.03
N PRO A 150 -22.84 -8.70 6.99
CA PRO A 150 -23.80 -9.74 7.41
C PRO A 150 -23.95 -10.96 6.49
N GLY A 151 -24.47 -12.04 7.09
CA GLY A 151 -25.15 -13.13 6.38
C GLY A 151 -25.13 -14.49 7.09
N ALA A 152 -25.99 -14.68 8.12
CA ALA A 152 -26.68 -15.94 8.41
C ALA A 152 -27.84 -15.78 9.43
N GLU A 153 -27.79 -14.85 10.40
CA GLU A 153 -28.75 -14.85 11.53
C GLU A 153 -29.27 -13.46 11.99
N GLY A 154 -29.49 -12.51 11.08
CA GLY A 154 -30.49 -11.44 11.30
C GLY A 154 -30.28 -10.44 12.46
N ARG A 155 -29.10 -10.31 13.06
CA ARG A 155 -28.80 -9.20 13.99
C ARG A 155 -27.56 -8.44 13.54
N THR A 156 -27.79 -7.23 13.04
CA THR A 156 -26.78 -6.24 12.65
C THR A 156 -26.05 -5.71 13.88
N GLN A 157 -24.72 -5.59 13.82
CA GLN A 157 -24.05 -4.53 14.56
C GLN A 157 -23.87 -3.34 13.59
N PRO A 158 -24.58 -2.21 13.78
CA PRO A 158 -24.41 -1.02 12.95
C PRO A 158 -22.99 -0.42 13.10
N MET A 159 -22.52 0.36 12.11
CA MET A 159 -21.32 1.21 12.27
C MET A 159 -21.40 2.13 13.49
N ASP A 160 -22.62 2.38 13.98
CA ASP A 160 -22.90 3.12 15.21
C ASP A 160 -22.26 2.49 16.46
N LEU A 161 -21.84 1.22 16.39
CA LEU A 161 -21.07 0.54 17.44
C LEU A 161 -19.55 0.65 17.26
N VAL A 162 -19.07 1.13 16.10
CA VAL A 162 -17.64 1.34 15.85
C VAL A 162 -17.23 2.67 16.47
N GLN A 163 -16.52 2.60 17.58
CA GLN A 163 -16.11 3.77 18.35
C GLN A 163 -14.63 4.13 18.17
N ASP A 164 -13.82 3.27 17.54
CA ASP A 164 -12.41 3.59 17.22
C ASP A 164 -12.00 2.98 15.88
N ILE A 165 -11.36 3.80 15.05
CA ILE A 165 -10.89 3.40 13.72
C ILE A 165 -9.40 3.69 13.62
N THR A 166 -8.62 2.69 13.23
CA THR A 166 -7.21 2.87 12.89
C THR A 166 -6.96 2.47 11.45
N VAL A 167 -6.52 3.41 10.62
CA VAL A 167 -6.02 3.16 9.26
C VAL A 167 -4.53 2.85 9.34
N ILE A 168 -4.10 1.74 8.77
CA ILE A 168 -2.73 1.23 8.84
C ILE A 168 -2.21 1.06 7.42
N SER A 169 -0.98 1.47 7.16
CA SER A 169 -0.27 1.25 5.88
C SER A 169 1.18 0.86 6.17
N GLY A 170 1.86 0.19 5.25
CA GLY A 170 3.24 -0.25 5.42
C GLY A 170 4.09 0.02 4.18
N MET A 171 5.25 0.64 4.33
CA MET A 171 6.15 0.91 3.20
C MET A 171 7.58 0.49 3.51
N CYS A 172 8.27 -0.16 2.57
CA CYS A 172 9.69 -0.44 2.70
C CYS A 172 10.52 0.84 2.49
N LEU A 173 11.79 0.80 2.93
CA LEU A 173 12.78 1.83 2.64
C LEU A 173 13.56 1.46 1.38
N TRP A 174 13.76 2.44 0.50
CA TRP A 174 14.45 2.31 -0.78
C TRP A 174 13.86 1.22 -1.71
N ALA A 175 14.31 1.21 -2.96
CA ALA A 175 14.25 0.00 -3.77
C ALA A 175 15.30 -1.02 -3.29
N SER A 176 14.96 -2.31 -3.32
CA SER A 176 15.81 -3.44 -2.89
C SER A 176 17.21 -3.38 -3.48
N ARG A 177 17.36 -2.92 -4.72
CA ARG A 177 18.66 -2.77 -5.37
C ARG A 177 19.61 -1.82 -4.65
N ILE A 178 19.10 -0.76 -3.99
CA ILE A 178 19.93 0.19 -3.25
C ILE A 178 20.50 -0.50 -2.01
N ILE A 179 19.65 -1.24 -1.28
CA ILE A 179 20.08 -2.10 -0.16
C ILE A 179 21.15 -3.08 -0.62
N GLN A 180 20.91 -3.82 -1.71
CA GLN A 180 21.87 -4.78 -2.26
C GLN A 180 23.18 -4.11 -2.68
N SER A 181 23.13 -2.91 -3.28
CA SER A 181 24.31 -2.15 -3.68
C SER A 181 25.15 -1.68 -2.50
N SER A 182 24.54 -1.48 -1.33
CA SER A 182 25.24 -1.17 -0.08
C SER A 182 25.90 -2.39 0.57
N MET A 183 25.56 -3.61 0.11
CA MET A 183 26.10 -4.88 0.60
C MET A 183 26.68 -5.75 -0.53
N PRO A 184 27.70 -5.26 -1.27
CA PRO A 184 28.27 -6.02 -2.38
C PRO A 184 28.88 -7.35 -1.91
N ARG A 185 28.60 -8.44 -2.65
CA ARG A 185 29.08 -9.79 -2.33
C ARG A 185 30.61 -9.82 -2.29
N GLY A 186 31.16 -10.41 -1.24
CA GLY A 186 32.61 -10.57 -1.06
C GLY A 186 33.39 -9.28 -0.80
N GLN A 187 32.71 -8.15 -0.61
CA GLN A 187 33.31 -6.84 -0.32
C GLN A 187 32.80 -6.30 1.02
N ARG A 188 33.38 -5.20 1.52
CA ARG A 188 32.87 -4.49 2.70
C ARG A 188 31.55 -3.77 2.39
N LEU A 189 30.86 -3.31 3.45
CA LEU A 189 29.66 -2.48 3.31
C LEU A 189 30.00 -1.16 2.63
N ASP A 190 29.18 -0.74 1.67
CA ASP A 190 29.25 0.58 1.03
C ASP A 190 28.12 1.46 1.59
N ILE A 191 28.33 1.97 2.81
CA ILE A 191 27.35 2.79 3.55
C ILE A 191 27.03 4.09 2.79
N SER A 192 27.97 4.58 1.98
CA SER A 192 27.78 5.79 1.17
C SER A 192 26.61 5.65 0.19
N ARG A 193 26.34 4.42 -0.30
CA ARG A 193 25.20 4.12 -1.18
C ARG A 193 23.86 4.39 -0.54
N LEU A 194 23.74 4.19 0.78
CA LEU A 194 22.52 4.50 1.52
C LEU A 194 22.45 5.99 1.86
N GLN A 195 23.55 6.55 2.35
CA GLN A 195 23.59 7.94 2.82
C GLN A 195 23.39 8.97 1.69
N SER A 196 23.84 8.64 0.48
CA SER A 196 23.71 9.46 -0.73
C SER A 196 22.57 9.02 -1.65
N ALA A 197 21.78 8.02 -1.25
CA ALA A 197 20.67 7.54 -2.06
C ALA A 197 19.65 8.65 -2.33
N LYS A 198 19.49 8.99 -3.61
CA LYS A 198 18.36 9.79 -4.08
C LYS A 198 17.04 9.09 -3.78
N VAL A 199 15.94 9.83 -3.85
CA VAL A 199 14.60 9.24 -3.80
C VAL A 199 14.39 8.30 -4.97
N THR A 200 13.75 7.17 -4.72
CA THR A 200 13.45 6.17 -5.75
C THR A 200 12.02 6.31 -6.24
N LEU A 201 11.74 5.87 -7.47
CA LEU A 201 10.38 5.84 -8.01
C LEU A 201 9.44 5.01 -7.14
N TYR A 202 9.91 3.90 -6.55
CA TYR A 202 9.15 3.13 -5.56
C TYR A 202 8.64 4.01 -4.41
N GLU A 203 9.51 4.82 -3.78
CA GLU A 203 9.14 5.66 -2.64
C GLU A 203 8.14 6.76 -3.03
N VAL A 204 8.38 7.45 -4.15
CA VAL A 204 7.48 8.53 -4.62
C VAL A 204 6.14 7.98 -5.08
N GLU A 205 6.14 6.88 -5.86
CA GLU A 205 4.92 6.24 -6.39
C GLU A 205 4.06 5.68 -5.27
N TYR A 206 4.65 5.00 -4.28
CA TYR A 206 3.90 4.45 -3.15
C TYR A 206 3.16 5.55 -2.38
N LEU A 207 3.86 6.63 -2.01
CA LEU A 207 3.25 7.75 -1.30
C LEU A 207 2.17 8.46 -2.14
N ALA A 208 2.45 8.70 -3.44
CA ALA A 208 1.49 9.29 -4.36
C ALA A 208 0.22 8.45 -4.54
N ARG A 209 0.33 7.13 -4.37
CA ARG A 209 -0.79 6.19 -4.51
C ARG A 209 -1.56 5.97 -3.21
N ALA A 210 -0.85 5.68 -2.12
CA ALA A 210 -1.45 5.28 -0.85
C ALA A 210 -2.05 6.45 -0.10
N VAL A 211 -1.35 7.59 -0.01
CA VAL A 211 -1.77 8.71 0.84
C VAL A 211 -3.09 9.35 0.38
N PRO A 212 -3.36 9.57 -0.93
CA PRO A 212 -4.67 10.02 -1.36
C PRO A 212 -5.80 9.06 -0.96
N VAL A 213 -5.59 7.74 -1.05
CA VAL A 213 -6.61 6.75 -0.64
C VAL A 213 -6.85 6.78 0.86
N ILE A 214 -5.78 6.86 1.67
CA ILE A 214 -5.86 7.02 3.13
C ILE A 214 -6.64 8.27 3.48
N ALA A 215 -6.33 9.40 2.84
CA ALA A 215 -7.00 10.68 3.06
C ALA A 215 -8.48 10.65 2.63
N ASP A 216 -8.81 9.95 1.54
CA ASP A 216 -10.18 9.75 1.07
C ASP A 216 -11.01 8.90 2.04
N LEU A 217 -10.43 7.79 2.54
CA LEU A 217 -11.05 6.94 3.56
C LEU A 217 -11.24 7.72 4.86
N ALA A 218 -10.21 8.42 5.34
CA ALA A 218 -10.27 9.25 6.55
C ALA A 218 -11.36 10.33 6.43
N ALA A 219 -11.46 11.03 5.30
CA ALA A 219 -12.51 12.02 5.07
C ALA A 219 -13.91 11.40 5.07
N ALA A 220 -14.08 10.21 4.46
CA ALA A 220 -15.36 9.51 4.44
C ALA A 220 -15.78 9.01 5.82
N LEU A 221 -14.88 8.37 6.56
CA LEU A 221 -15.13 7.86 7.91
C LEU A 221 -15.34 9.01 8.90
N SER A 222 -14.64 10.12 8.70
CA SER A 222 -14.82 11.33 9.51
C SER A 222 -16.12 12.10 9.22
N ALA A 223 -16.84 11.78 8.15
CA ALA A 223 -18.10 12.44 7.83
C ALA A 223 -19.32 11.80 8.53
N ASN A 224 -19.16 10.62 9.14
CA ASN A 224 -20.28 9.75 9.50
C ASN A 224 -21.13 10.26 10.69
N ASN A 225 -20.54 10.94 11.67
CA ASN A 225 -21.23 11.42 12.86
C ASN A 225 -20.75 12.83 13.30
N GLN A 226 -21.57 13.86 13.08
CA GLN A 226 -21.26 15.25 13.46
C GLN A 226 -21.43 15.50 14.97
N TYR A 227 -22.18 14.64 15.68
CA TYR A 227 -22.57 14.86 17.08
C TYR A 227 -21.72 14.06 18.08
N GLN A 228 -21.17 12.92 17.66
CA GLN A 228 -20.20 12.11 18.42
C GLN A 228 -19.09 11.63 17.48
N PRO A 229 -17.98 12.36 17.37
CA PRO A 229 -16.90 12.00 16.46
C PRO A 229 -16.17 10.75 16.96
N THR A 230 -16.20 9.67 16.17
CA THR A 230 -15.36 8.49 16.33
C THR A 230 -13.87 8.89 16.20
N PRO A 231 -13.02 8.60 17.20
CA PRO A 231 -11.56 8.64 17.05
C PRO A 231 -11.09 7.93 15.77
N LEU A 232 -10.23 8.61 15.01
CA LEU A 232 -9.60 8.07 13.81
C LEU A 232 -8.10 8.30 13.86
N ARG A 233 -7.33 7.20 13.85
CA ARG A 233 -5.87 7.21 13.81
C ARG A 233 -5.38 6.77 12.45
N ILE A 234 -4.29 7.36 11.99
CA ILE A 234 -3.59 6.97 10.75
C ILE A 234 -2.18 6.57 11.15
N ARG A 235 -1.79 5.33 10.87
CA ARG A 235 -0.48 4.77 11.19
C ARG A 235 0.23 4.32 9.93
N LEU A 236 1.46 4.80 9.73
CA LEU A 236 2.39 4.22 8.76
C LEU A 236 3.42 3.36 9.49
N ASP A 237 3.58 2.13 9.04
CA ASP A 237 4.68 1.28 9.42
C ASP A 237 5.83 1.43 8.43
N ILE A 238 6.99 1.83 8.92
CA ILE A 238 8.21 1.95 8.15
C ILE A 238 9.27 1.06 8.80
N PRO A 239 9.94 0.17 8.06
CA PRO A 239 10.91 -0.73 8.64
C PRO A 239 12.04 0.05 9.32
N SER A 240 12.40 -0.39 10.52
CA SER A 240 13.60 0.02 11.25
C SER A 240 14.61 -1.14 11.29
N PHE A 241 14.56 -1.95 12.34
CA PHE A 241 15.48 -3.08 12.54
C PHE A 241 15.32 -4.21 11.51
N HIS A 242 14.26 -4.21 10.70
CA HIS A 242 13.91 -5.30 9.78
C HIS A 242 15.05 -5.68 8.82
N TYR A 243 15.91 -4.71 8.47
CA TYR A 243 17.07 -4.93 7.61
C TYR A 243 18.28 -5.56 8.33
N TYR A 244 18.24 -5.67 9.65
CA TYR A 244 19.36 -6.16 10.46
C TYR A 244 19.73 -7.61 10.13
N HIS A 245 18.78 -8.47 9.74
CA HIS A 245 19.08 -9.86 9.37
C HIS A 245 20.17 -9.95 8.26
N SER A 246 20.15 -9.02 7.30
CA SER A 246 21.17 -8.93 6.24
C SER A 246 22.54 -8.50 6.78
N LEU A 247 22.59 -7.70 7.84
CA LEU A 247 23.84 -7.31 8.50
C LEU A 247 24.36 -8.41 9.44
N GLU A 248 23.48 -9.10 10.14
CA GLU A 248 23.83 -10.17 11.08
C GLU A 248 24.65 -11.26 10.37
N GLU A 249 24.21 -11.72 9.20
CA GLU A 249 24.95 -12.67 8.36
C GLU A 249 26.35 -12.15 8.03
N ARG A 250 26.46 -10.86 7.68
CA ARG A 250 27.72 -10.23 7.27
C ARG A 250 28.68 -10.01 8.44
N LEU A 251 28.16 -9.74 9.64
CA LEU A 251 28.94 -9.66 10.87
C LEU A 251 29.48 -11.04 11.26
N ARG A 252 28.63 -12.08 11.18
CA ARG A 252 29.02 -13.46 11.50
C ARG A 252 30.12 -13.98 10.57
N ASP A 253 30.04 -13.63 9.29
CA ASP A 253 31.05 -13.99 8.28
C ASP A 253 32.31 -13.11 8.31
N GLY A 254 32.41 -12.15 9.24
CA GLY A 254 33.54 -11.22 9.34
C GLY A 254 33.68 -10.26 8.14
N CYS A 255 32.62 -10.12 7.33
CA CYS A 255 32.59 -9.28 6.13
C CYS A 255 32.31 -7.80 6.43
N CYS A 256 31.92 -7.47 7.66
CA CYS A 256 31.78 -6.11 8.15
C CYS A 256 32.11 -6.04 9.65
N THR A 257 32.50 -4.85 10.09
CA THR A 257 32.82 -4.55 11.50
C THR A 257 31.59 -4.01 12.23
N PHE A 258 31.57 -4.09 13.57
CA PHE A 258 30.49 -3.52 14.39
C PHE A 258 30.25 -2.01 14.12
N PRO A 259 31.30 -1.16 14.01
CA PRO A 259 31.09 0.25 13.67
C PRO A 259 30.48 0.46 12.27
N GLU A 260 30.88 -0.34 11.28
CA GLU A 260 30.31 -0.29 9.93
C GLU A 260 28.81 -0.68 9.95
N ALA A 261 28.46 -1.76 10.68
CA ALA A 261 27.07 -2.19 10.84
C ALA A 261 26.22 -1.14 11.58
N LEU A 262 26.75 -0.51 12.63
CA LEU A 262 26.07 0.55 13.37
C LEU A 262 25.81 1.79 12.48
N GLN A 263 26.81 2.22 11.71
CA GLN A 263 26.64 3.31 10.74
C GLN A 263 25.62 2.98 9.65
N TRP A 264 25.56 1.71 9.23
CA TRP A 264 24.56 1.23 8.28
C TRP A 264 23.15 1.32 8.88
N MET A 265 22.96 0.86 10.13
CA MET A 265 21.69 0.99 10.85
C MET A 265 21.29 2.47 11.04
N HIS A 266 22.23 3.37 11.36
CA HIS A 266 21.93 4.81 11.42
C HIS A 266 21.48 5.38 10.07
N ALA A 267 21.94 4.84 8.94
CA ALA A 267 21.46 5.26 7.62
C ALA A 267 20.00 4.82 7.37
N VAL A 268 19.63 3.62 7.83
CA VAL A 268 18.23 3.14 7.86
C VAL A 268 17.36 4.06 8.72
N GLU A 269 17.80 4.36 9.93
CA GLU A 269 17.10 5.25 10.84
C GLU A 269 16.92 6.65 10.26
N LYS A 270 17.95 7.20 9.64
CA LYS A 270 17.86 8.49 8.95
C LYS A 270 16.78 8.46 7.86
N ARG A 271 16.78 7.43 7.00
CA ARG A 271 15.81 7.33 5.90
C ARG A 271 14.38 7.13 6.42
N HIS A 272 14.22 6.32 7.46
CA HIS A 272 12.94 6.15 8.16
C HIS A 272 12.37 7.49 8.61
N HIS A 273 13.15 8.33 9.32
CA HIS A 273 12.69 9.65 9.75
C HIS A 273 12.34 10.58 8.59
N GLN A 274 13.14 10.56 7.52
CA GLN A 274 12.87 11.35 6.32
C GLN A 274 11.51 10.98 5.72
N LEU A 275 11.25 9.69 5.49
CA LEU A 275 9.97 9.22 4.93
C LEU A 275 8.80 9.39 5.90
N SER A 276 9.03 9.22 7.20
CA SER A 276 8.02 9.49 8.24
C SER A 276 7.49 10.92 8.14
N ARG A 277 8.42 11.89 8.03
CA ARG A 277 8.07 13.31 7.93
C ARG A 277 7.35 13.65 6.62
N VAL A 278 7.79 13.06 5.50
CA VAL A 278 7.10 13.23 4.21
C VAL A 278 5.68 12.67 4.29
N PHE A 279 5.50 11.46 4.83
CA PHE A 279 4.20 10.83 4.97
C PHE A 279 3.23 11.67 5.81
N CYS A 280 3.61 12.06 7.03
CA CYS A 280 2.72 12.82 7.91
C CYS A 280 2.27 14.13 7.25
N ARG A 281 3.23 14.87 6.66
CA ARG A 281 2.91 16.13 5.98
C ARG A 281 2.07 15.95 4.72
N LEU A 282 2.29 14.86 3.98
CA LEU A 282 1.49 14.57 2.80
C LEU A 282 0.05 14.20 3.17
N VAL A 283 -0.13 13.41 4.24
CA VAL A 283 -1.47 13.10 4.78
C VAL A 283 -2.16 14.39 5.20
N ASP A 284 -1.51 15.24 6.01
CA ASP A 284 -2.05 16.53 6.43
C ASP A 284 -2.46 17.42 5.24
N HIS A 285 -1.61 17.47 4.22
CA HIS A 285 -1.85 18.25 3.01
C HIS A 285 -3.05 17.70 2.20
N GLU A 286 -3.10 16.39 1.97
CA GLU A 286 -4.19 15.72 1.25
C GLU A 286 -5.53 15.81 2.00
N LEU A 287 -5.49 15.72 3.32
CA LEU A 287 -6.64 15.93 4.19
C LEU A 287 -7.13 17.38 4.15
N SER A 288 -6.21 18.35 4.29
CA SER A 288 -6.51 19.78 4.17
C SER A 288 -7.12 20.13 2.82
N ARG A 289 -6.71 19.44 1.74
CA ARG A 289 -7.30 19.60 0.40
C ARG A 289 -8.76 19.17 0.33
N ARG A 290 -9.13 18.09 1.04
CA ARG A 290 -10.50 17.53 1.06
C ARG A 290 -11.44 18.36 1.93
N TRP A 291 -10.99 18.81 3.10
CA TRP A 291 -11.79 19.68 3.98
C TRP A 291 -11.66 21.16 3.67
N GLY A 292 -10.70 21.51 2.82
CA GLY A 292 -10.61 22.86 2.33
C GLY A 292 -9.99 23.87 3.28
N GLY A 293 -8.93 23.48 3.96
CA GLY A 293 -8.24 24.37 4.90
C GLY A 293 -9.10 24.83 6.08
N THR A 294 -10.37 24.42 6.17
CA THR A 294 -11.14 24.49 7.40
C THR A 294 -10.50 23.48 8.35
N PRO A 295 -9.96 23.93 9.50
CA PRO A 295 -9.42 23.02 10.48
C PRO A 295 -10.47 21.96 10.78
N HIS A 296 -10.09 20.69 10.67
CA HIS A 296 -11.02 19.63 11.00
C HIS A 296 -11.47 19.85 12.45
N CYS A 297 -12.78 19.82 12.73
CA CYS A 297 -13.29 19.84 14.11
C CYS A 297 -12.86 18.60 14.93
N ARG A 298 -12.00 17.73 14.39
CA ARG A 298 -11.52 16.49 14.99
C ARG A 298 -10.00 16.53 15.10
N SER A 299 -9.49 16.04 16.22
CA SER A 299 -8.09 15.62 16.33
C SER A 299 -7.94 14.33 15.51
N LEU A 300 -7.17 14.39 14.43
CA LEU A 300 -6.65 13.21 13.78
C LEU A 300 -5.25 12.95 14.32
N ASP A 301 -5.03 11.70 14.68
CA ASP A 301 -3.77 11.25 15.24
C ASP A 301 -3.00 10.52 14.15
N ILE A 302 -2.10 11.26 13.49
CA ILE A 302 -1.23 10.73 12.43
C ILE A 302 0.09 10.34 13.08
N GLN A 303 0.36 9.04 13.07
CA GLN A 303 1.52 8.44 13.72
C GLN A 303 2.33 7.61 12.72
N VAL A 304 3.61 7.46 13.01
CA VAL A 304 4.47 6.47 12.37
C VAL A 304 4.96 5.51 13.44
N SER A 305 5.13 4.24 13.10
CA SER A 305 5.72 3.25 14.01
C SER A 305 7.00 3.82 14.63
N PRO A 306 7.15 3.80 15.97
CA PRO A 306 8.26 4.45 16.63
C PRO A 306 9.59 3.80 16.20
N LEU A 307 10.53 4.63 15.73
CA LEU A 307 11.89 4.17 15.42
C LEU A 307 12.63 3.69 16.68
N ALA A 308 12.34 4.35 17.81
CA ALA A 308 12.79 3.98 19.15
C ALA A 308 12.05 2.74 19.71
N ASP A 309 11.62 1.82 18.83
CA ASP A 309 11.16 0.51 19.31
C ASP A 309 12.33 -0.20 19.98
N LEU A 310 12.00 -0.93 21.04
CA LEU A 310 12.93 -1.62 21.93
C LEU A 310 13.93 -2.47 21.14
N VAL A 311 13.49 -3.11 20.06
CA VAL A 311 14.36 -3.96 19.23
C VAL A 311 15.47 -3.17 18.53
N CYS A 312 15.15 -2.02 17.92
CA CYS A 312 16.14 -1.24 17.19
C CYS A 312 17.20 -0.69 18.15
N GLN A 313 16.76 -0.21 19.32
CA GLN A 313 17.64 0.26 20.39
C GLN A 313 18.58 -0.84 20.88
N LEU A 314 18.04 -2.01 21.22
CA LEU A 314 18.86 -3.15 21.68
C LEU A 314 19.90 -3.58 20.66
N ILE A 315 19.55 -3.57 19.37
CA ILE A 315 20.51 -3.89 18.29
C ILE A 315 21.60 -2.82 18.22
N CYS A 316 21.23 -1.55 18.12
CA CYS A 316 22.19 -0.45 18.00
C CYS A 316 23.13 -0.37 19.23
N ASP A 317 22.60 -0.55 20.44
CA ASP A 317 23.38 -0.59 21.68
C ASP A 317 24.33 -1.78 21.72
N SER A 318 23.88 -2.96 21.27
CA SER A 318 24.75 -4.15 21.19
C SER A 318 25.90 -3.92 20.21
N LEU A 319 25.61 -3.37 19.02
CA LEU A 319 26.63 -3.04 18.02
C LEU A 319 27.62 -1.99 18.54
N ALA A 320 27.15 -0.96 19.25
CA ALA A 320 28.02 0.05 19.87
C ALA A 320 28.98 -0.56 20.91
N ASN A 321 28.53 -1.59 21.63
CA ASN A 321 29.34 -2.33 22.61
C ASN A 321 30.12 -3.49 21.99
N SER A 322 30.17 -3.62 20.65
CA SER A 322 30.84 -4.69 19.93
C SER A 322 30.34 -6.10 20.29
N VAL A 323 29.04 -6.21 20.57
CA VAL A 323 28.33 -7.47 20.84
C VAL A 323 27.43 -7.77 19.64
N LEU A 324 27.43 -9.04 19.20
CA LEU A 324 26.48 -9.52 18.19
C LEU A 324 25.16 -9.89 18.91
N PRO A 325 24.08 -9.12 18.78
CA PRO A 325 22.81 -9.45 19.42
C PRO A 325 22.21 -10.72 18.80
N GLY A 326 21.81 -11.67 19.65
CA GLY A 326 21.06 -12.86 19.23
C GLY A 326 19.55 -12.61 19.24
N VAL A 327 18.82 -13.33 18.39
CA VAL A 327 17.33 -13.25 18.36
C VAL A 327 16.70 -13.64 19.71
N ASP A 328 17.27 -14.63 20.40
CA ASP A 328 16.78 -15.10 21.71
C ASP A 328 16.93 -14.03 22.80
N ASP A 329 18.00 -13.23 22.74
CA ASP A 329 18.23 -12.13 23.67
C ASP A 329 17.18 -11.04 23.49
N ILE A 330 16.92 -10.67 22.23
CA ILE A 330 15.88 -9.70 21.87
C ILE A 330 14.50 -10.18 22.31
N LEU A 331 14.16 -11.44 22.06
CA LEU A 331 12.86 -12.01 22.43
C LEU A 331 12.64 -12.00 23.94
N ARG A 332 13.66 -12.35 24.72
CA ARG A 332 13.60 -12.34 26.18
C ARG A 332 13.34 -10.94 26.73
N VAL A 333 13.96 -9.91 26.17
CA VAL A 333 13.70 -8.52 26.57
C VAL A 333 12.29 -8.10 26.15
N LEU A 334 11.85 -8.43 24.94
CA LEU A 334 10.50 -8.13 24.48
C LEU A 334 9.40 -8.81 25.32
N GLU A 335 9.62 -10.04 25.79
CA GLU A 335 8.68 -10.75 26.66
C GLU A 335 8.60 -10.16 28.08
N THR A 336 9.66 -9.52 28.55
CA THR A 336 9.74 -8.97 29.91
C THR A 336 9.36 -7.50 29.99
N GLU A 337 9.77 -6.69 29.00
CA GLU A 337 9.57 -5.24 28.99
C GLU A 337 8.43 -4.81 28.05
N GLY A 338 8.10 -5.60 27.03
CA GLY A 338 7.07 -5.29 26.04
C GLY A 338 5.72 -5.93 26.34
N ALA A 339 4.92 -5.37 27.27
CA ALA A 339 3.63 -5.96 27.65
C ALA A 339 2.67 -6.24 26.46
N THR A 340 2.59 -5.31 25.50
CA THR A 340 1.77 -5.47 24.28
C THR A 340 2.35 -6.56 23.37
N TRP A 341 3.67 -6.61 23.24
CA TRP A 341 4.36 -7.68 22.50
C TRP A 341 4.12 -9.04 23.15
N ALA A 342 4.30 -9.18 24.46
CA ALA A 342 4.09 -10.44 25.18
C ALA A 342 2.67 -10.99 24.96
N ARG A 343 1.65 -10.11 24.99
CA ARG A 343 0.26 -10.48 24.66
C ARG A 343 0.08 -10.93 23.22
N PHE A 344 0.69 -10.22 22.27
CA PHE A 344 0.70 -10.63 20.87
C PHE A 344 1.37 -11.99 20.68
N TYR A 345 2.56 -12.16 21.25
CA TYR A 345 3.41 -13.33 21.06
C TYR A 345 2.78 -14.59 21.70
N ALA A 346 1.99 -14.43 22.76
CA ALA A 346 1.15 -15.50 23.33
C ALA A 346 0.11 -16.07 22.34
N LEU A 347 -0.34 -15.29 21.33
CA LEU A 347 -1.26 -15.76 20.28
C LEU A 347 -0.55 -16.59 19.19
N VAL A 348 0.76 -16.42 19.06
CA VAL A 348 1.59 -17.10 18.07
C VAL A 348 1.78 -18.57 18.47
N PRO A 349 1.42 -19.54 17.60
CA PRO A 349 1.62 -20.97 17.89
C PRO A 349 3.07 -21.29 18.27
N LYS A 350 3.26 -22.25 19.18
CA LYS A 350 4.61 -22.67 19.62
C LYS A 350 5.49 -23.15 18.46
N ASN A 351 4.91 -23.80 17.47
CA ASN A 351 5.60 -24.28 16.26
C ASN A 351 5.86 -23.19 15.21
N GLU A 352 5.38 -21.97 15.44
CA GLU A 352 5.63 -20.80 14.58
C GLU A 352 6.43 -19.70 15.33
N ARG A 353 7.06 -20.07 16.45
CA ARG A 353 7.93 -19.18 17.22
C ARG A 353 9.18 -18.90 16.39
N VAL A 354 9.61 -17.64 16.44
CA VAL A 354 10.68 -17.12 15.60
C VAL A 354 12.03 -17.71 16.01
N THR A 355 12.85 -18.10 15.03
CA THR A 355 14.19 -18.67 15.28
C THR A 355 15.33 -17.82 14.74
N ASP A 356 15.03 -16.77 13.97
CA ASP A 356 16.01 -15.86 13.40
C ASP A 356 15.45 -14.44 13.22
N PHE A 357 16.30 -13.47 12.87
CA PHE A 357 15.88 -12.09 12.66
C PHE A 357 14.98 -11.89 11.43
N ARG A 358 15.03 -12.78 10.44
CA ARG A 358 14.16 -12.71 9.26
C ARG A 358 12.71 -13.03 9.64
N GLU A 359 12.52 -14.09 10.42
CA GLU A 359 11.21 -14.48 10.97
C GLU A 359 10.69 -13.46 11.98
N LEU A 360 11.57 -12.92 12.83
CA LEU A 360 11.23 -11.83 13.75
C LEU A 360 10.74 -10.60 12.99
N SER A 361 11.47 -10.18 11.94
CA SER A 361 11.09 -9.05 11.09
C SER A 361 9.72 -9.26 10.45
N TYR A 362 9.47 -10.42 9.85
CA TYR A 362 8.15 -10.74 9.29
C TYR A 362 7.04 -10.70 10.35
N LEU A 363 7.32 -11.21 11.55
CA LEU A 363 6.35 -11.24 12.64
C LEU A 363 6.07 -9.84 13.19
N PHE A 364 7.04 -8.92 13.16
CA PHE A 364 6.85 -7.53 13.55
C PHE A 364 5.88 -6.78 12.64
N TYR A 365 5.91 -6.98 11.32
CA TYR A 365 4.87 -6.42 10.44
C TYR A 365 3.46 -6.88 10.85
N VAL A 366 3.31 -8.16 11.21
CA VAL A 366 2.04 -8.72 11.70
C VAL A 366 1.65 -8.11 13.06
N TYR A 367 2.63 -7.92 13.94
CA TYR A 367 2.45 -7.25 15.22
C TYR A 367 1.95 -5.81 15.03
N GLN A 368 2.56 -5.00 14.16
CA GLN A 368 2.15 -3.61 13.96
C GLN A 368 0.72 -3.47 13.46
N VAL A 369 0.25 -4.40 12.60
CA VAL A 369 -1.15 -4.45 12.18
C VAL A 369 -2.10 -4.72 13.36
N LEU A 370 -1.72 -5.60 14.30
CA LEU A 370 -2.57 -5.99 15.44
C LEU A 370 -2.39 -5.14 16.69
N ARG A 371 -1.30 -4.39 16.77
CA ARG A 371 -0.92 -3.57 17.91
C ARG A 371 -2.06 -2.65 18.38
N PRO A 372 -2.79 -1.92 17.51
CA PRO A 372 -3.90 -1.06 17.97
C PRO A 372 -5.02 -1.86 18.66
N ALA A 373 -5.29 -3.10 18.22
CA ALA A 373 -6.27 -3.96 18.87
C ALA A 373 -5.81 -4.45 20.26
N LEU A 374 -4.51 -4.49 20.50
CA LEU A 374 -3.90 -4.98 21.74
C LEU A 374 -3.68 -3.87 22.78
N GLU A 375 -3.20 -2.68 22.37
CA GLU A 375 -2.83 -1.57 23.27
C GLU A 375 -3.99 -1.15 24.20
N GLU A 376 -5.21 -1.14 23.69
CA GLU A 376 -6.34 -0.57 24.41
C GLU A 376 -7.30 -1.61 25.01
N THR A 377 -7.05 -2.91 24.84
CA THR A 377 -7.76 -3.92 25.65
C THR A 377 -7.43 -3.77 27.14
N GLN A 378 -6.34 -3.06 27.49
CA GLN A 378 -5.98 -2.73 28.88
C GLN A 378 -7.03 -1.81 29.54
N TYR A 379 -7.57 -0.83 28.83
CA TYR A 379 -8.48 0.18 29.41
C TYR A 379 -9.93 -0.29 29.56
N ALA A 380 -10.40 -1.21 28.71
CA ALA A 380 -11.77 -1.73 28.75
C ALA A 380 -12.03 -2.72 29.89
N VAL A 381 -10.98 -3.37 30.42
CA VAL A 381 -11.09 -4.30 31.55
C VAL A 381 -11.18 -3.56 32.88
N GLU A 382 -10.58 -2.36 32.98
CA GLU A 382 -10.50 -1.60 34.24
C GLU A 382 -11.67 -0.64 34.47
N SER A 383 -12.38 -0.21 33.42
CA SER A 383 -13.30 0.94 33.52
C SER A 383 -14.77 0.62 33.85
N GLY A 384 -15.17 -0.65 33.95
CA GLY A 384 -16.48 -1.08 34.51
C GLY A 384 -17.77 -0.55 33.86
N ASN A 385 -17.69 0.41 32.94
CA ASN A 385 -18.81 1.02 32.23
C ASN A 385 -19.00 0.31 30.89
N GLY A 386 -20.04 -0.51 30.83
CA GLY A 386 -20.29 -1.52 29.81
C GLY A 386 -20.85 -1.06 28.47
N ASP A 387 -20.25 -0.06 27.83
CA ASP A 387 -20.39 0.10 26.37
C ASP A 387 -19.08 -0.31 25.70
N ALA A 388 -18.99 -1.58 25.33
CA ALA A 388 -17.81 -2.10 24.67
C ALA A 388 -17.71 -1.51 23.26
N ALA A 389 -16.72 -0.65 23.05
CA ALA A 389 -16.37 0.01 21.79
C ALA A 389 -15.86 -0.99 20.73
N THR A 390 -16.62 -1.24 19.65
CA THR A 390 -16.12 -2.03 18.52
C THR A 390 -15.02 -1.27 17.78
N LYS A 391 -13.90 -1.94 17.49
CA LYS A 391 -12.75 -1.34 16.81
C LYS A 391 -12.66 -1.80 15.38
N LEU A 392 -12.33 -0.88 14.49
CA LEU A 392 -12.09 -1.19 13.09
C LEU A 392 -10.66 -0.80 12.70
N LEU A 393 -9.87 -1.81 12.39
CA LEU A 393 -8.58 -1.68 11.74
C LEU A 393 -8.83 -1.71 10.23
N ILE A 394 -8.27 -0.75 9.50
CA ILE A 394 -8.34 -0.70 8.03
C ILE A 394 -6.91 -0.70 7.52
N SER A 395 -6.46 -1.80 6.91
CA SER A 395 -5.15 -1.84 6.29
C SER A 395 -5.23 -1.39 4.83
N VAL A 396 -4.42 -0.41 4.43
CA VAL A 396 -4.34 0.14 3.07
C VAL A 396 -2.95 -0.13 2.51
N ASP A 397 -2.84 -1.05 1.55
CA ASP A 397 -1.53 -1.51 1.10
C ASP A 397 -1.51 -2.17 -0.30
N ASP A 398 -0.34 -2.63 -0.72
CA ASP A 398 -0.17 -3.45 -1.92
C ASP A 398 -0.64 -4.89 -1.73
N ALA A 399 -1.22 -5.46 -2.79
CA ALA A 399 -1.70 -6.84 -2.78
C ALA A 399 -0.60 -7.89 -2.51
N PHE A 400 0.67 -7.53 -2.73
CA PHE A 400 1.83 -8.37 -2.41
C PHE A 400 2.00 -8.59 -0.89
N GLU A 401 1.53 -7.64 -0.07
CA GLU A 401 1.63 -7.71 1.40
C GLU A 401 0.52 -8.56 2.04
N ARG A 402 -0.35 -9.18 1.23
CA ARG A 402 -1.48 -10.01 1.68
C ARG A 402 -1.09 -11.11 2.67
N ARG A 403 0.16 -11.60 2.62
CA ARG A 403 0.67 -12.60 3.57
C ARG A 403 0.68 -12.06 5.01
N ILE A 404 1.04 -10.80 5.21
CA ILE A 404 1.02 -10.13 6.53
C ILE A 404 -0.43 -10.11 7.03
N TYR A 405 -1.33 -9.55 6.24
CA TYR A 405 -2.74 -9.38 6.63
C TYR A 405 -3.49 -10.69 6.83
N SER A 406 -3.21 -11.70 6.01
CA SER A 406 -3.78 -13.04 6.19
C SER A 406 -3.35 -13.67 7.52
N ARG A 407 -2.11 -13.44 7.96
CA ARG A 407 -1.63 -13.89 9.27
C ARG A 407 -2.24 -13.05 10.38
N SER A 408 -2.34 -11.74 10.21
CA SER A 408 -3.02 -10.82 11.14
C SER A 408 -4.46 -11.25 11.40
N GLN A 409 -5.24 -11.58 10.35
CA GLN A 409 -6.62 -12.08 10.50
C GLN A 409 -6.69 -13.37 11.34
N LYS A 410 -5.77 -14.32 11.12
CA LYS A 410 -5.73 -15.59 11.88
C LYS A 410 -5.47 -15.34 13.37
N LEU A 411 -4.52 -14.47 13.69
CA LEU A 411 -4.19 -14.12 15.07
C LEU A 411 -5.28 -13.25 15.72
N LEU A 412 -5.88 -12.33 14.97
CA LEU A 412 -7.01 -11.52 15.41
C LEU A 412 -8.23 -12.40 15.76
N LYS A 413 -8.49 -13.47 15.00
CA LYS A 413 -9.51 -14.46 15.34
C LYS A 413 -9.24 -15.13 16.70
N LYS A 414 -7.98 -15.44 17.02
CA LYS A 414 -7.60 -15.99 18.33
C LYS A 414 -7.79 -14.96 19.44
N LEU A 415 -7.40 -13.70 19.20
CA LEU A 415 -7.63 -12.61 20.14
C LEU A 415 -9.13 -12.49 20.46
N ARG A 416 -10.00 -12.46 19.45
CA ARG A 416 -11.46 -12.45 19.65
C ARG A 416 -11.96 -13.63 20.48
N ALA A 417 -11.42 -14.84 20.23
CA ALA A 417 -11.80 -16.03 20.98
C ALA A 417 -11.34 -16.01 22.44
N SER A 418 -10.31 -15.22 22.78
CA SER A 418 -9.85 -15.03 24.17
C SER A 418 -10.60 -13.93 24.92
N LEU A 419 -11.40 -13.11 24.24
CA LEU A 419 -12.17 -12.04 24.86
C LEU A 419 -13.49 -12.57 25.45
N PRO A 420 -14.00 -11.96 26.54
CA PRO A 420 -15.33 -12.25 27.06
C PRO A 420 -16.41 -12.05 25.98
N ALA A 421 -17.50 -12.82 26.03
CA ALA A 421 -18.59 -12.72 25.06
C ALA A 421 -19.26 -11.33 25.02
N SER A 422 -19.16 -10.56 26.10
CA SER A 422 -19.66 -9.18 26.21
C SER A 422 -18.66 -8.13 25.71
N ALA A 423 -17.43 -8.51 25.38
CA ALA A 423 -16.40 -7.58 24.95
C ALA A 423 -16.51 -7.27 23.46
N ALA A 424 -16.22 -6.02 23.11
CA ALA A 424 -16.15 -5.59 21.74
C ALA A 424 -14.98 -6.24 21.01
N ALA A 425 -15.29 -6.82 19.85
CA ALA A 425 -14.32 -7.53 19.04
C ALA A 425 -13.64 -6.58 18.04
N PRO A 426 -12.30 -6.50 18.02
CA PRO A 426 -11.61 -5.72 16.99
C PRO A 426 -11.74 -6.39 15.62
N HIS A 427 -12.00 -5.61 14.58
CA HIS A 427 -12.20 -6.05 13.20
C HIS A 427 -11.08 -5.55 12.27
N LEU A 428 -10.73 -6.32 11.23
CA LEU A 428 -9.73 -5.93 10.24
C LEU A 428 -10.34 -5.97 8.83
N LEU A 429 -10.39 -4.80 8.20
CA LEU A 429 -10.72 -4.60 6.80
C LEU A 429 -9.43 -4.40 6.01
N GLU A 430 -9.24 -5.17 4.95
CA GLU A 430 -8.11 -5.03 4.04
C GLU A 430 -8.56 -4.26 2.79
N VAL A 431 -7.79 -3.25 2.41
CA VAL A 431 -7.98 -2.42 1.23
C VAL A 431 -6.68 -2.47 0.44
N TYR A 432 -6.70 -3.15 -0.71
CA TYR A 432 -5.54 -3.24 -1.57
C TYR A 432 -5.62 -2.25 -2.73
N LEU A 433 -4.52 -1.56 -2.97
CA LEU A 433 -4.36 -0.53 -3.98
C LEU A 433 -3.99 -1.16 -5.32
N CYS A 434 -4.65 -0.77 -6.42
CA CYS A 434 -4.17 -1.13 -7.75
C CYS A 434 -2.90 -0.33 -8.07
N ARG A 435 -1.80 -1.01 -8.40
CA ARG A 435 -0.59 -0.33 -8.90
C ARG A 435 -0.90 0.45 -10.19
N ARG A 436 -0.16 1.54 -10.41
CA ARG A 436 -0.23 2.31 -11.67
C ARG A 436 0.96 2.10 -12.59
N ILE A 437 2.03 1.46 -12.10
CA ILE A 437 3.20 1.11 -12.92
C ILE A 437 3.28 -0.41 -13.03
N PHE A 438 3.25 -0.90 -14.26
CA PHE A 438 3.44 -2.30 -14.63
C PHE A 438 4.85 -2.45 -15.18
N ILE A 439 5.57 -3.49 -14.78
CA ILE A 439 6.96 -3.70 -15.20
C ILE A 439 7.00 -4.83 -16.21
N ASN A 440 7.64 -4.60 -17.36
CA ASN A 440 7.75 -5.54 -18.48
C ASN A 440 6.39 -6.13 -18.86
N SER A 441 5.39 -5.26 -19.05
CA SER A 441 4.01 -5.63 -19.35
C SER A 441 3.41 -6.64 -18.35
N ASN A 442 3.92 -6.66 -17.12
CA ASN A 442 3.51 -7.53 -16.03
C ASN A 442 3.64 -9.05 -16.31
N GLU A 443 4.54 -9.46 -17.20
CA GLU A 443 4.72 -10.88 -17.51
C GLU A 443 5.33 -11.68 -16.35
N THR A 444 6.13 -11.03 -15.50
CA THR A 444 6.92 -11.66 -14.43
C THR A 444 6.36 -11.45 -13.02
N GLY A 445 5.28 -10.68 -12.87
CA GLY A 445 4.79 -10.28 -11.54
C GLY A 445 5.72 -9.31 -10.79
N SER A 446 6.65 -8.68 -11.51
CA SER A 446 7.59 -7.68 -11.01
C SER A 446 6.91 -6.49 -10.31
N ASN A 447 7.61 -5.92 -9.33
CA ASN A 447 7.15 -4.77 -8.55
C ASN A 447 8.27 -3.74 -8.37
N LEU A 448 7.91 -2.50 -8.07
CA LEU A 448 8.87 -1.41 -7.93
C LEU A 448 9.84 -1.61 -6.76
N TYR A 449 9.44 -2.27 -5.67
CA TYR A 449 10.39 -2.54 -4.59
C TYR A 449 11.58 -3.38 -5.07
N LEU A 450 11.37 -4.38 -5.94
CA LEU A 450 12.42 -5.23 -6.46
C LEU A 450 13.11 -4.66 -7.71
N ASP A 451 12.33 -4.09 -8.63
CA ASP A 451 12.74 -3.83 -10.01
C ASP A 451 12.77 -2.34 -10.40
N ASP A 452 12.59 -1.41 -9.45
CA ASP A 452 12.70 0.03 -9.69
C ASP A 452 14.11 0.40 -10.19
N PRO A 453 14.25 1.01 -11.38
CA PRO A 453 15.53 1.37 -11.96
C PRO A 453 16.08 2.73 -11.45
N SER A 454 15.48 3.34 -10.43
CA SER A 454 15.92 4.64 -9.86
C SER A 454 17.16 4.51 -8.97
N PRO A 455 18.20 5.36 -9.12
CA PRO A 455 18.07 6.74 -9.57
C PRO A 455 18.43 6.98 -11.06
N GLU A 456 18.55 5.94 -11.89
CA GLU A 456 18.77 6.17 -13.32
C GLU A 456 17.53 6.82 -13.95
N PRO A 457 17.71 7.79 -14.88
CA PRO A 457 16.58 8.42 -15.55
C PRO A 457 15.88 7.45 -16.50
N PHE A 458 14.58 7.67 -16.68
CA PHE A 458 13.72 6.88 -17.56
C PHE A 458 13.64 7.52 -18.95
N LEU A 459 13.54 6.71 -20.00
CA LEU A 459 13.27 7.19 -21.35
C LEU A 459 11.78 7.16 -21.64
N LEU A 460 11.18 8.29 -22.01
CA LEU A 460 9.78 8.33 -22.43
C LEU A 460 9.60 7.59 -23.78
N ARG A 461 8.65 6.65 -23.82
CA ARG A 461 8.14 6.02 -25.04
C ARG A 461 6.69 6.42 -25.27
N LEU A 462 6.38 6.85 -26.49
CA LEU A 462 4.99 7.13 -26.87
C LEU A 462 4.22 5.82 -27.06
N CYS A 463 3.01 5.76 -26.51
CA CYS A 463 2.12 4.62 -26.70
C CYS A 463 1.71 4.50 -28.18
N GLN A 464 1.93 3.34 -28.80
CA GLN A 464 1.53 3.05 -30.18
C GLN A 464 -0.01 3.08 -30.40
N GLY A 465 -0.80 3.06 -29.33
CA GLY A 465 -2.26 3.04 -29.35
C GLY A 465 -2.95 4.40 -29.53
N LEU A 466 -2.21 5.52 -29.50
CA LEU A 466 -2.75 6.88 -29.72
C LEU A 466 -2.83 7.29 -31.20
N ALA A 467 -2.53 6.37 -32.14
CA ALA A 467 -2.79 6.57 -33.55
C ALA A 467 -4.31 6.48 -33.81
N ALA A 468 -5.00 7.60 -33.54
CA ALA A 468 -6.42 7.77 -33.83
C ALA A 468 -6.73 7.42 -35.30
N GLU A 469 -7.87 6.73 -35.47
CA GLU A 469 -8.49 6.44 -36.75
C GLU A 469 -8.65 7.73 -37.57
N GLY A 470 -7.77 7.89 -38.53
CA GLY A 470 -7.74 9.01 -39.46
C GLY A 470 -6.72 8.69 -40.53
N THR A 471 -7.22 8.48 -41.74
CA THR A 471 -6.49 7.95 -42.91
C THR A 471 -5.28 8.79 -43.35
N GLN A 472 -5.01 9.92 -42.69
CA GLN A 472 -3.85 10.79 -42.95
C GLN A 472 -2.69 10.67 -41.95
N LYS A 473 -2.83 9.94 -40.82
CA LYS A 473 -1.70 9.65 -39.90
C LYS A 473 -1.15 8.23 -39.97
N GLN A 474 -1.87 7.30 -40.61
CA GLN A 474 -1.37 5.94 -40.87
C GLN A 474 -0.17 5.90 -41.83
N GLN A 475 0.04 6.94 -42.64
CA GLN A 475 1.26 7.06 -43.45
C GLN A 475 2.49 7.45 -42.62
N LEU A 476 2.33 8.09 -41.46
CA LEU A 476 3.48 8.38 -40.59
C LEU A 476 3.98 7.13 -39.86
N VAL A 477 3.05 6.26 -39.41
CA VAL A 477 3.41 5.02 -38.68
C VAL A 477 3.93 3.94 -39.64
N ARG A 478 3.39 3.83 -40.87
CA ARG A 478 3.93 2.89 -41.87
C ARG A 478 5.21 3.38 -42.54
N ALA A 479 5.46 4.70 -42.63
CA ALA A 479 6.77 5.21 -43.03
C ALA A 479 7.84 4.98 -41.95
N GLN A 480 7.46 4.87 -40.68
CA GLN A 480 8.39 4.66 -39.56
C GLN A 480 8.90 3.21 -39.42
N ASP A 481 8.19 2.21 -39.97
CA ASP A 481 8.67 0.81 -39.97
C ASP A 481 9.58 0.47 -41.17
N GLN A 482 9.66 1.34 -42.19
CA GLN A 482 10.50 1.12 -43.37
C GLN A 482 11.86 1.86 -43.31
N ASP A 483 11.96 2.95 -42.57
CA ASP A 483 13.23 3.67 -42.41
C ASP A 483 13.99 3.23 -41.16
N ARG A 484 14.65 2.07 -41.29
CA ARG A 484 15.59 1.53 -40.30
C ARG A 484 16.88 2.33 -40.12
N HIS A 485 16.97 3.54 -40.67
CA HIS A 485 18.13 4.41 -40.52
C HIS A 485 17.69 5.88 -40.35
N GLN A 486 18.17 6.48 -39.26
CA GLN A 486 18.25 7.93 -39.03
C GLN A 486 16.97 8.71 -38.71
N TRP A 487 16.33 8.40 -37.59
CA TRP A 487 15.70 9.43 -36.76
C TRP A 487 16.11 9.19 -35.31
N ARG A 488 16.84 10.12 -34.69
CA ARG A 488 16.99 10.15 -33.22
C ARG A 488 15.69 10.76 -32.69
N PRO A 489 14.81 9.99 -32.02
CA PRO A 489 13.76 10.62 -31.24
C PRO A 489 14.47 11.42 -30.15
N GLU A 490 14.11 12.68 -29.95
CA GLU A 490 14.53 13.41 -28.75
C GLU A 490 14.14 12.56 -27.55
N THR A 491 15.14 11.97 -26.90
CA THR A 491 14.95 11.02 -25.82
C THR A 491 14.68 11.84 -24.58
N VAL A 492 13.41 12.12 -24.32
CA VAL A 492 13.00 12.83 -23.10
C VAL A 492 13.35 11.92 -21.92
N LYS A 493 14.28 12.41 -21.09
CA LYS A 493 14.64 11.77 -19.83
C LYS A 493 13.68 12.25 -18.76
N LEU A 494 13.09 11.31 -18.04
CA LEU A 494 12.20 11.57 -16.92
C LEU A 494 12.89 11.14 -15.64
N ASP A 495 12.63 11.86 -14.55
CA ASP A 495 12.94 11.43 -13.19
C ASP A 495 11.71 10.78 -12.50
N ALA A 496 11.84 10.42 -11.23
CA ALA A 496 10.76 9.80 -10.46
C ALA A 496 9.53 10.72 -10.30
N PHE A 497 9.73 12.03 -10.16
CA PHE A 497 8.66 13.01 -9.99
C PHE A 497 7.93 13.27 -11.30
N ASP A 498 8.63 13.31 -12.43
CA ASP A 498 8.02 13.41 -13.76
C ASP A 498 7.08 12.21 -14.04
N VAL A 499 7.47 11.01 -13.60
CA VAL A 499 6.61 9.82 -13.70
C VAL A 499 5.36 9.96 -12.83
N VAL A 500 5.52 10.44 -11.60
CA VAL A 500 4.38 10.68 -10.69
C VAL A 500 3.47 11.78 -11.20
N GLU A 501 4.01 12.83 -11.84
CA GLU A 501 3.21 13.86 -12.51
C GLU A 501 2.33 13.25 -13.60
N GLY A 502 2.88 12.40 -14.46
CA GLY A 502 2.12 11.72 -15.50
C GLY A 502 1.01 10.79 -14.98
N LEU A 503 1.18 10.22 -13.79
CA LEU A 503 0.24 9.25 -13.20
C LEU A 503 -0.78 9.85 -12.24
N TYR A 504 -0.44 10.92 -11.54
CA TYR A 504 -1.23 11.47 -10.43
C TYR A 504 -1.51 12.97 -10.58
N GLY A 505 -0.90 13.63 -11.58
CA GLY A 505 -1.03 15.04 -11.88
C GLY A 505 0.06 15.90 -11.25
N SER A 506 0.32 17.04 -11.88
CA SER A 506 1.39 17.99 -11.52
C SER A 506 1.34 18.45 -10.07
N TYR A 507 0.14 18.74 -9.56
CA TYR A 507 -0.03 19.21 -8.19
C TYR A 507 0.53 18.25 -7.14
N LEU A 508 0.26 16.94 -7.26
CA LEU A 508 0.76 15.97 -6.29
C LEU A 508 2.27 15.77 -6.43
N ALA A 509 2.78 15.78 -7.65
CA ALA A 509 4.20 15.65 -7.93
C ALA A 509 5.01 16.81 -7.33
N GLU A 510 4.57 18.06 -7.51
CA GLU A 510 5.22 19.25 -6.95
C GLU A 510 5.20 19.24 -5.42
N VAL A 511 4.07 18.90 -4.81
CA VAL A 511 3.97 18.79 -3.34
C VAL A 511 4.94 17.73 -2.81
N LEU A 512 4.99 16.56 -3.44
CA LEU A 512 5.93 15.51 -3.06
C LEU A 512 7.38 15.99 -3.20
N LYS A 513 7.71 16.64 -4.32
CA LYS A 513 9.05 17.18 -4.59
C LYS A 513 9.50 18.17 -3.51
N ASP A 514 8.61 19.07 -3.10
CA ASP A 514 8.86 20.02 -2.01
C ASP A 514 9.06 19.28 -0.67
N LEU A 515 8.17 18.35 -0.31
CA LEU A 515 8.26 17.60 0.94
C LEU A 515 9.53 16.76 1.03
N PHE A 516 9.93 16.11 -0.08
CA PHE A 516 11.19 15.37 -0.16
C PHE A 516 12.41 16.30 -0.06
N ALA A 517 12.38 17.48 -0.69
CA ALA A 517 13.45 18.46 -0.57
C ALA A 517 13.66 18.95 0.87
N GLU A 518 12.58 19.20 1.62
CA GLU A 518 12.64 19.65 3.02
C GLU A 518 13.29 18.65 3.99
N VAL A 519 13.26 17.35 3.65
CA VAL A 519 13.92 16.30 4.43
C VAL A 519 15.32 15.96 3.90
N GLY A 520 15.83 16.75 2.96
CA GLY A 520 17.16 16.59 2.36
C GLY A 520 17.23 15.51 1.28
N LEU A 521 16.11 15.19 0.65
CA LEU A 521 15.97 14.17 -0.41
C LEU A 521 15.52 14.76 -1.76
N GLY A 522 15.93 16.00 -2.06
CA GLY A 522 15.61 16.66 -3.33
C GLY A 522 16.15 15.91 -4.56
N ALA A 523 15.53 16.18 -5.72
CA ALA A 523 15.84 15.57 -7.02
C ALA A 523 17.28 15.83 -7.50
#